data_AF-A0A2V7D484-F1
#
_entry.id   AF-A0A2V7D484-F1
#
_cell.length_a   1.000
_cell.length_b   1.000
_cell.length_c   1.000
_cell.angle_alpha   90.00
_cell.angle_beta   90.00
_cell.angle_gamma   90.00
#
_symmetry.space_group_name_H-M   'P 1'
#
loop_
_entity.id
_entity.type
_entity.pdbx_description
1 polymer ?
#
loop_
_entity_poly.entity_id
_entity_poly.type
_entity_poly.pdbx_seq_one_letter_code
_entity_poly.pdbx_strand_id
1 'polypeptide(L)'
;MRAPRVDLDKLSPQRVGTFAMVALAVGLAVFGVKESVRAWQMRHDMQAVERAVQGLRAKQADLTRAVERLRNDPLYIEKLAREEMGMVREGETVLKFPSQTSPTAPR
;
A
#
# COMPACT_ATOMS: atom_id res chain seq x y z
N MET A 1 -38.33 6.52 -56.21
CA MET A 1 -36.98 6.27 -55.66
C MET A 1 -36.87 4.79 -55.31
N ARG A 2 -36.04 4.02 -56.02
CA ARG A 2 -35.87 2.57 -55.84
C ARG A 2 -34.61 2.35 -55.01
N ALA A 3 -34.75 1.78 -53.82
CA ALA A 3 -33.61 1.54 -52.93
C ALA A 3 -32.60 0.57 -53.58
N PRO A 4 -31.29 0.76 -53.38
CA PRO A 4 -30.29 -0.18 -53.86
C PRO A 4 -30.46 -1.49 -53.09
N ARG A 5 -30.88 -2.55 -53.79
CA ARG A 5 -30.79 -3.91 -53.26
C ARG A 5 -29.32 -4.25 -53.14
N VAL A 6 -28.85 -4.45 -51.92
CA VAL A 6 -27.53 -5.02 -51.69
C VAL A 6 -27.59 -6.43 -52.26
N ASP A 7 -26.86 -6.69 -53.34
CA ASP A 7 -26.76 -8.02 -53.93
C ASP A 7 -25.94 -8.92 -52.99
N LEU A 8 -26.63 -9.67 -52.12
CA LEU A 8 -26.01 -10.66 -51.23
C LEU A 8 -25.40 -11.85 -52.00
N ASP A 9 -25.68 -11.98 -53.30
CA ASP A 9 -25.26 -13.11 -54.13
C ASP A 9 -23.77 -13.07 -54.56
N LYS A 10 -23.03 -12.00 -54.23
CA LYS A 10 -21.60 -11.85 -54.58
C LYS A 10 -20.63 -12.19 -53.44
N LEU A 11 -21.13 -12.79 -52.35
CA LEU A 11 -20.29 -13.24 -51.25
C LEU A 11 -19.72 -14.63 -51.57
N SER A 12 -18.48 -14.68 -52.06
CA SER A 12 -17.74 -15.93 -52.20
C SER A 12 -17.68 -16.66 -50.84
N PRO A 13 -18.02 -17.95 -50.77
CA PRO A 13 -18.05 -18.72 -49.52
C PRO A 13 -16.67 -18.75 -48.82
N GLN A 14 -15.60 -18.57 -49.59
CA GLN A 14 -14.23 -18.48 -49.06
C GLN A 14 -14.02 -17.23 -48.22
N ARG A 15 -14.56 -16.08 -48.65
CA ARG A 15 -14.42 -14.81 -47.91
C ARG A 15 -15.16 -14.87 -46.58
N VAL A 16 -16.37 -15.45 -46.57
CA VAL A 16 -17.16 -15.65 -45.35
C VAL A 16 -16.39 -16.54 -44.35
N GLY A 17 -15.78 -17.64 -44.83
CA GLY A 17 -14.94 -18.50 -44.00
C GLY A 17 -13.72 -17.78 -43.42
N THR A 18 -13.02 -16.98 -44.23
CA THR A 18 -11.88 -16.17 -43.75
C THR A 18 -12.30 -15.15 -42.69
N PHE A 19 -13.41 -14.44 -42.90
CA PHE A 19 -13.94 -13.49 -41.91
C PHE A 19 -14.33 -14.18 -40.61
N ALA A 20 -14.97 -15.35 -40.66
CA ALA A 20 -15.29 -16.13 -39.46
C ALA A 20 -14.03 -16.60 -38.71
N MET A 21 -13.00 -17.06 -39.43
CA MET A 21 -11.71 -17.45 -38.84
C MET A 21 -10.98 -16.28 -38.17
N VAL A 22 -10.95 -15.11 -38.83
CA VAL A 22 -10.34 -13.90 -38.26
C VAL A 22 -11.12 -13.45 -37.02
N ALA A 23 -12.46 -13.46 -37.07
CA ALA A 23 -13.29 -13.11 -35.92
C ALA A 23 -13.04 -14.06 -34.73
N LEU A 24 -12.92 -15.36 -34.99
CA LEU A 24 -12.58 -16.36 -33.97
C LEU A 24 -11.19 -16.10 -33.38
N ALA A 25 -10.18 -15.87 -34.22
CA ALA A 25 -8.81 -15.60 -33.78
C ALA A 25 -8.73 -14.34 -32.91
N VAL A 26 -9.41 -13.26 -33.32
CA VAL A 26 -9.50 -12.02 -32.53
C VAL A 26 -10.22 -12.27 -31.21
N GLY A 27 -11.34 -13.00 -31.22
CA GLY A 27 -12.07 -13.36 -30.00
C GLY A 27 -11.19 -14.12 -28.99
N LEU A 28 -10.45 -15.13 -29.46
CA LEU A 28 -9.50 -15.89 -28.63
C LEU A 28 -8.34 -15.05 -28.13
N ALA A 29 -7.80 -14.15 -28.95
CA ALA A 29 -6.72 -13.25 -28.56
C ALA A 29 -7.15 -12.28 -27.46
N VAL A 30 -8.33 -11.65 -27.61
CA VAL A 30 -8.90 -10.74 -26.60
C VAL A 30 -9.17 -11.50 -25.30
N PHE A 31 -9.73 -12.70 -25.39
CA PHE A 31 -10.00 -13.55 -24.22
C PHE A 31 -8.69 -13.93 -23.50
N GLY A 32 -7.68 -14.39 -24.24
CA GLY A 32 -6.38 -14.78 -23.68
C GLY A 32 -5.66 -13.62 -22.98
N VAL A 33 -5.67 -12.43 -23.57
CA VAL A 33 -5.03 -11.24 -22.96
C VAL A 33 -5.74 -10.82 -21.68
N LYS A 34 -7.08 -10.79 -21.68
CA LYS A 34 -7.87 -10.38 -20.51
C LYS A 34 -7.65 -11.30 -19.31
N GLU A 35 -7.70 -12.61 -19.52
CA GLU A 35 -7.48 -13.57 -18.44
C GLU A 35 -6.03 -13.53 -17.93
N SER A 36 -5.06 -13.30 -18.81
CA SER A 36 -3.65 -13.14 -18.43
C SER A 36 -3.41 -11.92 -17.53
N VAL A 37 -4.01 -10.77 -17.88
CA VAL A 37 -3.91 -9.54 -17.08
C VAL A 37 -4.58 -9.73 -15.72
N ARG A 38 -5.75 -10.38 -15.68
CA ARG A 38 -6.47 -10.65 -14.43
C ARG A 38 -5.67 -11.54 -13.49
N ALA A 39 -5.06 -12.61 -14.00
CA ALA A 39 -4.21 -13.48 -13.22
C ALA A 39 -2.96 -12.77 -12.70
N TRP A 40 -2.37 -11.86 -13.49
CA TRP A 40 -1.25 -11.05 -13.05
C TRP A 40 -1.64 -10.09 -11.92
N GLN A 41 -2.77 -9.39 -12.06
CA GLN A 41 -3.29 -8.49 -11.04
C GLN A 41 -3.57 -9.23 -9.73
N MET A 42 -4.24 -10.37 -9.79
CA MET A 42 -4.52 -11.19 -8.61
C MET A 42 -3.23 -11.63 -7.89
N ARG A 43 -2.19 -12.03 -8.64
CA ARG A 43 -0.89 -12.37 -8.04
C ARG A 43 -0.26 -11.18 -7.33
N HIS A 44 -0.34 -9.99 -7.94
CA HIS A 44 0.20 -8.77 -7.33
C HIS A 44 -0.56 -8.39 -6.06
N ASP A 45 -1.90 -8.48 -6.09
CA ASP A 45 -2.76 -8.20 -4.94
C ASP A 45 -2.48 -9.17 -3.79
N MET A 46 -2.32 -10.47 -4.07
CA MET A 46 -1.91 -11.47 -3.08
C MET A 46 -0.58 -11.09 -2.42
N GLN A 47 0.43 -10.73 -3.22
CA GLN A 47 1.74 -10.32 -2.70
C GLN A 47 1.67 -9.03 -1.86
N ALA A 48 0.78 -8.10 -2.21
CA ALA A 48 0.58 -6.87 -1.45
C ALA A 48 -0.07 -7.16 -0.08
N VAL A 49 -1.11 -7.99 -0.06
CA VAL A 49 -1.79 -8.43 1.17
C VAL A 49 -0.82 -9.20 2.07
N GLU A 50 -0.02 -10.10 1.51
CA GLU A 50 0.93 -10.89 2.29
C GLU A 50 2.02 -10.01 2.94
N ARG A 51 2.54 -9.02 2.20
CA ARG A 51 3.45 -8.00 2.77
C ARG A 51 2.79 -7.20 3.88
N ALA A 52 1.51 -6.82 3.72
CA ALA A 52 0.78 -6.12 4.76
C ALA A 52 0.61 -6.97 6.02
N VAL A 53 0.28 -8.26 5.88
CA VAL A 53 0.18 -9.21 7.00
C VAL A 53 1.51 -9.35 7.73
N GLN A 54 2.61 -9.50 7.01
CA GLN A 54 3.94 -9.57 7.61
C GLN A 54 4.29 -8.29 8.39
N GLY A 55 4.03 -7.12 7.80
CA GLY A 55 4.24 -5.83 8.48
C GLY A 55 3.39 -5.66 9.74
N LEU A 56 2.12 -6.08 9.69
CA LEU A 56 1.21 -6.04 10.85
C LEU A 56 1.69 -6.97 11.96
N ARG A 57 2.13 -8.19 11.63
CA ARG A 57 2.67 -9.14 12.61
C ARG A 57 3.94 -8.62 13.29
N ALA A 58 4.83 -7.98 12.53
CA ALA A 58 6.03 -7.36 13.09
C ALA A 58 5.67 -6.25 14.09
N LYS A 59 4.77 -5.33 13.69
CA LYS A 59 4.25 -4.28 14.58
C LYS A 59 3.60 -4.85 15.83
N GLN A 60 2.77 -5.88 15.68
CA GLN A 60 2.14 -6.54 16.82
C GLN A 60 3.19 -7.10 17.78
N ALA A 61 4.22 -7.78 17.29
CA ALA A 61 5.29 -8.33 18.13
C ALA A 61 6.04 -7.22 18.89
N ASP A 62 6.33 -6.10 18.23
CA ASP A 62 7.01 -4.96 18.86
C ASP A 62 6.15 -4.28 19.92
N LEU A 63 4.86 -4.08 19.64
CA LEU A 63 3.91 -3.55 20.62
C LEU A 63 3.77 -4.49 21.81
N THR A 64 3.65 -5.80 21.59
CA THR A 64 3.58 -6.78 22.68
C THR A 64 4.82 -6.71 23.58
N ARG A 65 6.02 -6.62 22.98
CA ARG A 65 7.26 -6.45 23.76
C ARG A 65 7.28 -5.15 24.54
N ALA A 66 6.81 -4.04 23.95
CA ALA A 66 6.73 -2.76 24.63
C ALA A 66 5.77 -2.83 25.83
N VAL A 67 4.59 -3.42 25.65
CA VAL A 67 3.62 -3.64 26.74
C VAL A 67 4.22 -4.50 27.85
N GLU A 68 4.95 -5.56 27.50
CA GLU A 68 5.61 -6.43 28.47
C GLU A 68 6.64 -5.67 29.31
N ARG A 69 7.49 -4.86 28.67
CA ARG A 69 8.44 -3.98 29.37
C ARG A 69 7.74 -2.95 30.24
N LEU A 70 6.66 -2.34 29.75
CA LEU A 70 5.86 -1.39 30.55
C LEU A 70 5.23 -2.03 31.79
N ARG A 71 4.93 -3.33 31.76
CA ARG A 71 4.30 -4.02 32.89
C ARG A 71 5.32 -4.54 33.89
N ASN A 72 6.44 -5.06 33.39
CA ASN A 72 7.34 -5.88 34.18
C ASN A 72 8.73 -5.28 34.39
N ASP A 73 9.04 -4.13 33.79
CA ASP A 73 10.32 -3.42 33.94
C ASP A 73 10.14 -2.00 34.52
N PRO A 74 10.28 -1.84 35.85
CA PRO A 74 10.17 -0.56 36.52
C PRO A 74 11.21 0.47 36.05
N LEU A 75 12.41 0.04 35.65
CA LEU A 75 13.45 0.95 35.15
C LEU A 75 13.08 1.50 33.78
N TYR A 76 12.44 0.69 32.94
CA TYR A 76 11.91 1.13 31.66
C TYR A 76 10.82 2.20 31.84
N ILE A 77 9.92 2.02 32.82
CA ILE A 77 8.89 3.01 33.17
C ILE A 77 9.52 4.30 33.68
N GLU A 78 10.48 4.22 34.60
CA GLU A 78 11.18 5.40 35.14
C GLU A 78 11.89 6.18 34.02
N LYS A 79 12.60 5.47 33.14
CA LYS A 79 13.27 6.08 31.99
C LYS A 79 12.27 6.85 31.13
N LEU A 80 11.16 6.22 30.76
CA LEU A 80 10.12 6.85 29.95
C LEU A 80 9.50 8.07 30.66
N ALA A 81 9.27 7.97 31.97
CA ALA A 81 8.74 9.07 32.76
C ALA A 81 9.69 10.28 32.80
N ARG A 82 11.01 10.04 32.92
CA ARG A 82 12.01 11.11 32.92
C ARG A 82 12.21 11.73 31.53
N GLU A 83 12.31 10.90 30.50
CA GLU A 83 12.66 11.34 29.14
C GLU A 83 11.45 11.96 28.40
N GLU A 84 10.30 11.28 28.42
CA GLU A 84 9.12 11.71 27.63
C GLU A 84 8.21 12.65 28.43
N MET A 85 8.12 12.45 29.75
CA MET A 85 7.20 13.22 30.60
C MET A 85 7.91 14.26 31.48
N GLY A 86 9.25 14.28 31.51
CA GLY A 86 10.02 15.21 32.35
C GLY A 86 9.77 15.03 33.85
N MET A 87 9.29 13.85 34.27
CA MET A 87 8.99 13.56 35.66
C MET A 87 10.29 13.41 36.47
N VAL A 88 10.26 13.90 37.71
CA VAL A 88 11.35 13.79 38.68
C VAL A 88 10.82 13.17 39.97
N ARG A 89 11.66 12.45 40.70
CA ARG A 89 11.27 11.86 41.99
C ARG A 89 11.19 12.92 43.08
N GLU A 90 10.41 12.63 44.12
CA GLU A 90 10.43 13.44 45.34
C GLU A 90 11.86 13.51 45.90
N GLY A 91 12.35 14.72 46.14
CA GLY A 91 13.72 14.98 46.60
C GLY A 91 14.75 15.29 45.51
N GLU A 92 14.41 15.17 44.21
CA GLU A 92 15.29 15.58 43.11
C GLU A 92 15.12 17.07 42.76
N THR A 93 16.21 17.75 42.39
CA THR A 93 16.21 19.19 42.02
C THR A 93 16.42 19.37 40.52
N VAL A 94 15.51 20.08 39.86
CA VAL A 94 15.62 20.40 38.42
C VAL A 94 16.55 21.61 38.22
N LEU A 95 17.72 21.39 37.64
CA LEU A 95 18.65 22.45 37.23
C LEU A 95 18.19 23.05 35.89
N LYS A 96 17.70 24.28 35.91
CA LYS A 96 17.41 25.06 34.70
C LYS A 96 18.55 26.03 34.45
N PHE A 97 19.23 25.89 33.32
CA PHE A 97 20.24 26.86 32.90
C PHE A 97 19.53 28.09 32.30
N PRO A 98 19.89 29.33 32.72
CA PRO A 98 19.34 30.52 32.09
C PRO A 98 19.76 30.54 30.62
N SER A 99 18.79 30.74 29.71
CA SER A 99 19.09 31.08 28.33
C SER A 99 19.91 32.36 28.37
N GLN A 100 21.13 32.31 27.83
CA GLN A 100 22.03 33.46 27.85
C GLN A 100 21.37 34.58 27.05
N THR A 101 20.77 35.54 27.76
CA THR A 101 20.30 36.79 27.16
C THR A 101 21.54 37.47 26.60
N SER A 102 21.71 37.43 25.28
CA SER A 102 22.75 38.19 24.61
C SER A 102 22.62 39.64 25.06
N PRO A 103 23.68 40.29 25.59
CA PRO A 103 23.57 41.62 26.14
C PRO A 103 23.15 42.59 25.02
N THR A 104 21.94 43.13 25.14
CA THR A 104 21.43 44.21 24.30
C THR A 104 22.43 45.36 24.35
N ALA A 105 23.10 45.61 23.23
CA ALA A 105 24.04 46.71 23.07
C ALA A 105 23.30 48.05 23.27
N PRO A 106 23.81 48.97 24.11
CA PRO A 106 23.19 50.27 24.31
C PRO A 106 23.36 51.12 23.03
N ARG A 107 22.25 51.76 22.63
CA ARG A 107 22.17 52.72 21.51
C ARG A 107 22.91 54.01 21.83
#